data_AF-A0A318YUL3-F1
#
_entry.id   AF-A0A318YUL3-F1
#
_cell.length_a   1.000
_cell.length_b   1.000
_cell.length_c   1.000
_cell.angle_alpha   90.00
_cell.angle_beta   90.00
_cell.angle_gamma   90.00
#
_symmetry.space_group_name_H-M   'P 1'
#
loop_
_entity.id
_entity.type
_entity.pdbx_description
1 polymer ?
#
loop_
_entity_poly.entity_id
_entity_poly.type
_entity_poly.pdbx_seq_one_letter_code
_entity_poly.pdbx_strand_id
1 'polypeptide(L)'
;MDQFARYHSPDCPNLFCVVHTPGQASFESYGTELPISDFSTGFKDETDTELRLWARNKISELREHGNEGMLQSYCIAVMDEQSRQDSTIVLHYNEELSLWAQSLKDAELPFNIPGDANVSEDEIWWKWRLPISGAHHLFNSVDDGDFVMIELLSRPEYVGLKGVVNIDIPVKFIRGEIPDSITQEMS
;
A
#
# COMPACT_ATOMS: atom_id res chain seq x y z
N MET A 1 -12.02 -8.31 -20.29
CA MET A 1 -10.76 -7.55 -20.47
C MET A 1 -11.08 -6.06 -20.59
N ASP A 2 -11.67 -5.41 -19.57
CA ASP A 2 -11.93 -3.96 -19.68
C ASP A 2 -12.22 -3.22 -18.35
N GLN A 3 -11.72 -3.73 -17.22
CA GLN A 3 -11.73 -2.99 -15.95
C GLN A 3 -10.32 -2.46 -15.63
N PHE A 4 -9.29 -3.28 -15.83
CA PHE A 4 -7.89 -2.92 -15.60
C PHE A 4 -7.35 -1.80 -16.53
N ALA A 5 -7.88 -1.65 -17.74
CA ALA A 5 -7.44 -0.62 -18.70
C ALA A 5 -7.82 0.81 -18.26
N ARG A 6 -8.84 0.99 -17.41
CA ARG A 6 -9.24 2.32 -16.89
C ARG A 6 -8.29 2.86 -15.82
N TYR A 7 -7.58 1.99 -15.10
CA TYR A 7 -6.71 2.37 -13.98
C TYR A 7 -5.28 2.73 -14.40
N HIS A 8 -5.01 2.76 -15.71
CA HIS A 8 -3.73 3.20 -16.30
C HIS A 8 -3.86 4.53 -17.05
N SER A 9 -5.01 5.22 -16.95
CA SER A 9 -5.19 6.56 -17.49
C SER A 9 -4.45 7.61 -16.64
N PRO A 10 -3.87 8.67 -17.24
CA PRO A 10 -3.49 9.89 -16.54
C PRO A 10 -4.63 10.51 -15.71
N ASP A 11 -5.88 10.07 -15.92
CA ASP A 11 -7.09 10.45 -15.19
C ASP A 11 -7.33 9.63 -13.90
N CYS A 12 -6.34 8.90 -13.39
CA CYS A 12 -6.49 8.18 -12.13
C CYS A 12 -6.85 9.20 -11.01
N PRO A 13 -8.02 9.06 -10.34
CA PRO A 13 -8.45 10.02 -9.33
C PRO A 13 -7.46 10.06 -8.18
N ASN A 14 -7.36 11.19 -7.46
CA ASN A 14 -6.52 11.21 -6.26
C ASN A 14 -7.03 10.15 -5.26
N LEU A 15 -6.14 9.21 -4.93
CA LEU A 15 -6.44 8.07 -4.06
C LEU A 15 -6.11 8.38 -2.58
N PHE A 16 -5.49 9.53 -2.30
CA PHE A 16 -4.99 9.84 -0.96
C PHE A 16 -5.76 10.97 -0.29
N CYS A 17 -6.26 10.69 0.91
CA CYS A 17 -6.64 11.71 1.88
C CYS A 17 -5.42 12.06 2.74
N VAL A 18 -5.08 13.34 2.78
CA VAL A 18 -3.91 13.85 3.50
C VAL A 18 -4.30 14.26 4.90
N VAL A 19 -3.52 13.82 5.89
CA VAL A 19 -3.65 14.26 7.27
C VAL A 19 -2.93 15.60 7.41
N HIS A 20 -3.64 16.71 7.61
CA HIS A 20 -2.98 18.01 7.77
C HIS A 20 -2.39 18.19 9.17
N THR A 21 -3.11 17.71 10.19
CA THR A 21 -2.68 17.72 11.59
C THR A 21 -3.27 16.51 12.32
N PRO A 22 -2.71 16.07 13.47
CA PRO A 22 -3.19 14.87 14.16
C PRO A 22 -4.58 15.09 14.78
N GLY A 23 -4.95 16.35 15.05
CA GLY A 23 -6.24 16.76 15.61
C GLY A 23 -7.33 17.03 14.58
N GLN A 24 -7.10 16.73 13.30
CA GLN A 24 -8.09 16.96 12.23
C GLN A 24 -9.40 16.19 12.52
N ALA A 25 -10.53 16.90 12.49
CA ALA A 25 -11.83 16.36 12.91
C ALA A 25 -12.63 15.69 11.78
N SER A 26 -12.24 15.89 10.51
CA SER A 26 -12.93 15.35 9.34
C SER A 26 -11.96 15.22 8.16
N PHE A 27 -12.27 14.33 7.23
CA PHE A 27 -11.49 14.10 6.02
C PHE A 27 -12.37 14.24 4.77
N GLU A 28 -11.75 14.59 3.64
CA GLU A 28 -12.47 14.72 2.37
C GLU A 28 -13.00 13.36 1.89
N SER A 29 -14.18 13.36 1.27
CA SER A 29 -14.83 12.15 0.77
C SER A 29 -14.24 11.62 -0.54
N TYR A 30 -13.42 12.41 -1.26
CA TYR A 30 -12.88 12.07 -2.58
C TYR A 30 -11.37 12.36 -2.70
N GLY A 31 -10.61 12.14 -1.63
CA GLY A 31 -9.18 12.49 -1.59
C GLY A 31 -8.95 13.98 -1.44
N THR A 32 -7.71 14.37 -1.12
CA THR A 32 -7.34 15.78 -0.95
C THR A 32 -7.09 16.46 -2.29
N GLU A 33 -7.59 17.68 -2.50
CA GLU A 33 -7.34 18.39 -3.77
C GLU A 33 -5.84 18.72 -3.95
N LEU A 34 -5.33 18.52 -5.17
CA LEU A 34 -3.94 18.81 -5.54
C LEU A 34 -3.86 20.11 -6.37
N PRO A 35 -2.78 20.91 -6.28
CA PRO A 35 -1.56 20.67 -5.50
C PRO A 35 -1.69 21.10 -4.04
N ILE A 36 -0.97 20.40 -3.16
CA ILE A 36 -0.91 20.71 -1.73
C ILE A 36 0.41 21.45 -1.45
N SER A 37 0.36 22.51 -0.65
CA SER A 37 1.56 23.23 -0.21
C SER A 37 2.31 22.43 0.86
N ASP A 38 3.63 22.59 0.99
CA ASP A 38 4.39 21.95 2.08
C ASP A 38 3.85 22.37 3.46
N PHE A 39 3.58 21.40 4.33
CA PHE A 39 3.19 21.63 5.72
C PHE A 39 3.77 20.53 6.63
N SER A 40 3.77 20.76 7.95
CA SER A 40 4.17 19.76 8.94
C SER A 40 2.92 19.15 9.57
N THR A 41 2.85 17.83 9.57
CA THR A 41 1.75 17.05 10.14
C THR A 41 1.87 16.89 11.66
N GLY A 42 3.07 17.07 12.23
CA GLY A 42 3.35 16.78 13.64
C GLY A 42 3.76 15.33 13.95
N PHE A 43 3.79 14.42 12.97
CA PHE A 43 4.24 13.02 13.15
C PHE A 43 5.75 12.83 12.96
N LYS A 44 6.53 13.88 13.17
CA LYS A 44 7.98 13.78 13.01
C LYS A 44 8.53 12.84 14.09
N ASP A 45 9.41 11.92 13.69
CA ASP A 45 10.07 10.94 14.56
C ASP A 45 9.16 9.79 15.06
N GLU A 46 7.90 9.72 14.62
CA GLU A 46 6.98 8.60 14.91
C GLU A 46 7.39 7.33 14.15
N THR A 47 7.28 6.18 14.81
CA THR A 47 7.57 4.88 14.21
C THR A 47 6.43 4.39 13.31
N ASP A 48 6.73 3.44 12.41
CA ASP A 48 5.71 2.79 11.58
C ASP A 48 4.56 2.21 12.42
N THR A 49 4.86 1.64 13.59
CA THR A 49 3.86 1.07 14.52
C THR A 49 2.98 2.16 15.13
N GLU A 50 3.56 3.29 15.55
CA GLU A 50 2.81 4.43 16.10
C GLU A 50 1.89 5.05 15.04
N LEU A 51 2.37 5.20 13.81
CA LEU A 51 1.56 5.69 12.67
C LEU A 51 0.37 4.77 12.37
N ARG A 52 0.59 3.44 12.33
CA ARG A 52 -0.48 2.45 12.10
C ARG A 52 -1.51 2.49 13.22
N LEU A 53 -1.07 2.54 14.47
CA LEU A 53 -1.95 2.61 15.64
C LEU A 53 -2.76 3.91 15.65
N TRP A 54 -2.11 5.05 15.37
CA TRP A 54 -2.78 6.34 15.27
C TRP A 54 -3.86 6.31 14.18
N ALA A 55 -3.54 5.82 12.98
CA ALA A 55 -4.49 5.78 11.86
C ALA A 55 -5.73 4.95 12.23
N ARG A 56 -5.56 3.78 12.85
CA ARG A 56 -6.66 2.94 13.31
C ARG A 56 -7.53 3.62 14.36
N ASN A 57 -6.91 4.19 15.39
CA ASN A 57 -7.62 4.91 16.44
C ASN A 57 -8.40 6.08 15.85
N LYS A 58 -7.80 6.83 14.93
CA LYS A 58 -8.44 7.98 14.31
C LYS A 58 -9.63 7.58 13.44
N ILE A 59 -9.50 6.54 12.64
CA ILE A 59 -10.60 6.01 11.82
C ILE A 59 -11.73 5.50 12.72
N SER A 60 -11.42 4.83 13.83
CA SER A 60 -12.43 4.39 14.81
C SER A 60 -13.20 5.56 15.42
N GLU A 61 -12.49 6.62 15.86
CA GLU A 61 -13.09 7.85 16.41
C GLU A 61 -14.02 8.52 15.39
N LEU A 62 -13.60 8.59 14.12
CA LEU A 62 -14.40 9.19 13.05
C LEU A 62 -15.64 8.37 12.73
N ARG A 63 -15.53 7.03 12.74
CA ARG A 63 -16.65 6.09 12.53
C ARG A 63 -17.74 6.23 13.58
N GLU A 64 -17.37 6.48 14.84
CA GLU A 64 -18.35 6.74 15.91
C GLU A 64 -19.28 7.93 15.59
N HIS A 65 -18.81 8.86 14.75
CA HIS A 65 -19.53 10.07 14.36
C HIS A 65 -19.95 10.08 12.88
N GLY A 66 -19.68 9.01 12.12
CA GLY A 66 -19.96 8.91 10.67
C GLY A 66 -19.15 9.87 9.79
N ASN A 67 -17.93 10.23 10.23
CA ASN A 67 -17.07 11.23 9.59
C ASN A 67 -15.79 10.64 8.97
N GLU A 68 -15.68 9.32 8.88
CA GLU A 68 -14.49 8.62 8.39
C GLU A 68 -14.29 8.73 6.87
N GLY A 69 -15.36 9.02 6.13
CA GLY A 69 -15.31 9.10 4.67
C GLY A 69 -14.84 7.79 4.05
N MET A 70 -13.81 7.86 3.19
CA MET A 70 -13.22 6.71 2.49
C MET A 70 -11.93 6.20 3.14
N LEU A 71 -11.64 6.59 4.39
CA LEU A 71 -10.43 6.16 5.07
C LEU A 71 -10.44 4.65 5.35
N GLN A 72 -9.35 3.98 4.98
CA GLN A 72 -9.13 2.56 5.21
C GLN A 72 -8.04 2.35 6.25
N SER A 73 -8.29 1.48 7.23
CA SER A 73 -7.33 1.18 8.30
C SER A 73 -6.23 0.21 7.88
N TYR A 74 -6.42 -0.47 6.76
CA TYR A 74 -5.54 -1.51 6.26
C TYR A 74 -4.53 -1.03 5.22
N CYS A 75 -4.63 0.23 4.78
CA CYS A 75 -3.71 0.80 3.82
C CYS A 75 -3.35 2.22 4.23
N ILE A 76 -2.07 2.47 4.52
CA ILE A 76 -1.57 3.80 4.89
C ILE A 76 -0.40 4.19 3.99
N ALA A 77 -0.38 5.44 3.55
CA ALA A 77 0.68 5.99 2.74
C ALA A 77 1.42 7.08 3.53
N VAL A 78 2.74 6.96 3.64
CA VAL A 78 3.61 7.80 4.47
C VAL A 78 4.67 8.47 3.60
N MET A 79 4.82 9.78 3.77
CA MET A 79 5.97 10.52 3.25
C MET A 79 6.99 10.72 4.37
N ASP A 80 8.13 10.03 4.27
CA ASP A 80 9.22 10.14 5.24
C ASP A 80 10.28 11.17 4.81
N GLU A 81 11.38 11.27 5.56
CA GLU A 81 12.42 12.29 5.30
C GLU A 81 13.05 12.16 3.91
N GLN A 82 13.05 10.96 3.33
CA GLN A 82 13.61 10.70 2.00
C GLN A 82 12.59 10.91 0.89
N SER A 83 11.29 10.87 1.20
CA SER A 83 10.21 10.96 0.22
C SER A 83 10.31 12.18 -0.70
N ARG A 84 10.61 13.36 -0.15
CA ARG A 84 10.75 14.58 -0.95
C ARG A 84 11.95 14.53 -1.88
N GLN A 85 13.11 14.10 -1.37
CA GLN A 85 14.35 14.09 -2.14
C GLN A 85 14.31 13.05 -3.26
N ASP A 86 13.79 11.87 -2.95
CA ASP A 86 13.79 10.73 -3.87
C ASP A 86 12.47 10.60 -4.65
N SER A 87 11.52 11.53 -4.48
CA SER A 87 10.17 11.49 -5.07
C SER A 87 9.46 10.16 -4.80
N THR A 88 9.55 9.68 -3.56
CA THR A 88 9.02 8.39 -3.13
C THR A 88 7.94 8.51 -2.07
N ILE A 89 7.16 7.45 -1.91
CA ILE A 89 6.19 7.26 -0.84
C ILE A 89 6.37 5.86 -0.26
N VAL A 90 6.07 5.70 1.02
CA VAL A 90 6.05 4.41 1.68
C VAL A 90 4.59 3.98 1.83
N LEU A 91 4.23 2.86 1.24
CA LEU A 91 2.90 2.27 1.36
C LEU A 91 2.96 1.10 2.33
N HIS A 92 2.09 1.10 3.34
CA HIS A 92 1.92 -0.01 4.26
C HIS A 92 0.56 -0.64 3.98
N TYR A 93 0.53 -1.96 3.91
CA TYR A 93 -0.70 -2.73 3.75
C TYR A 93 -0.78 -3.78 4.84
N ASN A 94 -1.97 -4.01 5.39
CA ASN A 94 -2.22 -5.03 6.39
C ASN A 94 -3.23 -6.07 5.93
N GLU A 95 -2.99 -7.32 6.31
CA GLU A 95 -3.94 -8.42 6.21
C GLU A 95 -4.02 -9.13 7.56
N GLU A 96 -5.18 -9.70 7.90
CA GLU A 96 -5.27 -10.58 9.06
C GLU A 96 -4.52 -11.89 8.78
N LEU A 97 -3.72 -12.35 9.74
CA LEU A 97 -2.96 -13.60 9.64
C LEU A 97 -3.87 -14.81 9.40
N SER A 98 -5.07 -14.79 9.99
CA SER A 98 -6.08 -15.82 9.83
C SER A 98 -6.65 -15.88 8.40
N LEU A 99 -6.96 -14.72 7.82
CA LEU A 99 -7.44 -14.59 6.44
C LEU A 99 -6.35 -14.99 5.45
N TRP A 100 -5.11 -14.54 5.67
CA TRP A 100 -3.96 -14.97 4.88
C TRP A 100 -3.77 -16.49 4.88
N ALA A 101 -3.79 -17.11 6.06
CA ALA A 101 -3.65 -18.55 6.20
C ALA A 101 -4.79 -19.32 5.49
N GLN A 102 -6.02 -18.79 5.57
CA GLN A 102 -7.18 -19.38 4.91
C GLN A 102 -7.08 -19.26 3.38
N SER A 103 -6.68 -18.11 2.85
CA SER A 103 -6.46 -17.90 1.41
C SER A 103 -5.41 -18.85 0.82
N LEU A 104 -4.28 -19.03 1.50
CA LEU A 104 -3.25 -19.99 1.06
C LEU A 104 -3.74 -21.43 1.11
N LYS A 105 -4.49 -21.79 2.15
CA LYS A 105 -5.07 -23.13 2.30
C LYS A 105 -6.07 -23.42 1.18
N ASP A 106 -6.94 -22.47 0.86
CA ASP A 106 -7.94 -22.60 -0.21
C ASP A 106 -7.27 -22.69 -1.60
N ALA A 107 -6.09 -22.08 -1.75
CA ALA A 107 -5.24 -22.19 -2.94
C ALA A 107 -4.34 -23.43 -2.96
N GLU A 108 -4.40 -24.30 -1.95
CA GLU A 108 -3.51 -25.46 -1.76
C GLU A 108 -2.01 -25.11 -1.74
N LEU A 109 -1.68 -23.90 -1.30
CA LEU A 109 -0.31 -23.40 -1.20
C LEU A 109 0.26 -23.61 0.21
N PRO A 110 1.59 -23.82 0.34
CA PRO A 110 2.23 -23.85 1.64
C PRO A 110 2.10 -22.48 2.33
N PHE A 111 1.95 -22.51 3.65
CA PHE A 111 1.96 -21.28 4.43
C PHE A 111 3.31 -20.56 4.29
N ASN A 112 3.29 -19.39 3.68
CA ASN A 112 4.46 -18.52 3.51
C ASN A 112 4.00 -17.05 3.61
N ILE A 113 4.83 -16.19 4.19
CA ILE A 113 4.61 -14.75 4.21
C ILE A 113 5.74 -14.13 3.36
N PRO A 114 5.43 -13.50 2.22
CA PRO A 114 6.45 -13.01 1.31
C PRO A 114 7.07 -11.69 1.79
N GLY A 115 8.33 -11.48 1.39
CA GLY A 115 9.09 -10.25 1.68
C GLY A 115 9.42 -10.05 3.15
N ASP A 116 9.85 -8.83 3.47
CA ASP A 116 10.24 -8.41 4.83
C ASP A 116 9.04 -7.93 5.65
N ALA A 117 7.92 -8.67 5.59
CA ALA A 117 6.70 -8.30 6.29
C ALA A 117 6.90 -8.30 7.81
N ASN A 118 6.30 -7.32 8.49
CA ASN A 118 6.25 -7.28 9.93
C ASN A 118 4.99 -8.00 10.43
N VAL A 119 5.18 -9.13 11.12
CA VAL A 119 4.10 -9.90 11.72
C VAL A 119 3.95 -9.51 13.19
N SER A 120 2.74 -9.15 13.60
CA SER A 120 2.40 -8.77 14.98
C SER A 120 1.08 -9.38 15.39
N GLU A 121 1.07 -10.19 16.45
CA GLU A 121 -0.11 -10.89 16.98
C GLU A 121 -0.88 -11.61 15.86
N ASP A 122 -2.00 -11.01 15.42
CA ASP A 122 -2.93 -11.57 14.43
C ASP A 122 -2.86 -10.88 13.06
N GLU A 123 -1.82 -10.08 12.80
CA GLU A 123 -1.71 -9.26 11.59
C GLU A 123 -0.36 -9.39 10.90
N ILE A 124 -0.40 -9.24 9.57
CA ILE A 124 0.77 -9.13 8.71
C ILE A 124 0.78 -7.73 8.12
N TRP A 125 1.91 -7.05 8.23
CA TRP A 125 2.12 -5.74 7.64
C TRP A 125 3.24 -5.77 6.61
N TRP A 126 2.90 -5.53 5.36
CA TRP A 126 3.88 -5.27 4.31
C TRP A 126 4.15 -3.78 4.19
N LYS A 127 5.37 -3.46 3.76
CA LYS A 127 5.85 -2.09 3.55
C LYS A 127 6.64 -2.03 2.26
N TRP A 128 6.28 -1.12 1.38
CA TRP A 128 7.00 -0.88 0.13
C TRP A 128 7.29 0.60 -0.05
N ARG A 129 8.54 0.93 -0.37
CA ARG A 129 8.90 2.28 -0.83
C ARG A 129 8.81 2.32 -2.35
N LEU A 130 8.03 3.25 -2.88
CA LEU A 130 7.68 3.34 -4.30
C LEU A 130 7.96 4.74 -4.82
N PRO A 131 8.25 4.94 -6.11
CA PRO A 131 8.05 6.25 -6.74
C PRO A 131 6.59 6.69 -6.53
N ILE A 132 6.36 7.97 -6.21
CA ILE A 132 5.00 8.50 -6.00
C ILE A 132 4.10 8.21 -7.22
N SER A 133 4.65 8.34 -8.43
CA SER A 133 3.95 8.05 -9.69
C SER A 133 3.50 6.60 -9.83
N GLY A 134 4.13 5.66 -9.12
CA GLY A 134 3.85 4.24 -9.16
C GLY A 134 2.93 3.72 -8.05
N ALA A 135 2.61 4.56 -7.05
CA ALA A 135 1.92 4.10 -5.83
C ALA A 135 0.54 3.50 -6.10
N HIS A 136 -0.21 4.10 -7.03
CA HIS A 136 -1.53 3.64 -7.43
C HIS A 136 -1.52 2.23 -8.05
N HIS A 137 -0.45 1.84 -8.74
CA HIS A 137 -0.33 0.49 -9.29
C HIS A 137 -0.25 -0.55 -8.18
N LEU A 138 0.54 -0.29 -7.13
CA LEU A 138 0.63 -1.19 -6.00
C LEU A 138 -0.71 -1.26 -5.28
N PHE A 139 -1.28 -0.11 -4.92
CA PHE A 139 -2.57 -0.03 -4.24
C PHE A 139 -3.64 -0.86 -4.97
N ASN A 140 -3.90 -0.59 -6.25
CA ASN A 140 -4.91 -1.32 -7.02
C ASN A 140 -4.62 -2.81 -7.20
N SER A 141 -3.36 -3.25 -7.04
CA SER A 141 -3.01 -4.67 -7.15
C SER A 141 -3.24 -5.42 -5.82
N VAL A 142 -3.22 -4.71 -4.68
CA VAL A 142 -3.31 -5.33 -3.35
C VAL A 142 -4.60 -5.00 -2.58
N ASP A 143 -5.39 -3.99 -3.01
CA ASP A 143 -6.55 -3.45 -2.28
C ASP A 143 -7.68 -4.48 -2.00
N ASP A 144 -7.61 -5.69 -2.58
CA ASP A 144 -8.52 -6.81 -2.30
C ASP A 144 -7.82 -8.03 -1.64
N GLY A 145 -6.61 -7.86 -1.09
CA GLY A 145 -5.89 -8.94 -0.41
C GLY A 145 -5.41 -10.06 -1.35
N ASP A 146 -5.16 -9.75 -2.63
CA ASP A 146 -4.67 -10.73 -3.60
C ASP A 146 -3.24 -11.19 -3.21
N PHE A 147 -3.17 -12.39 -2.62
CA PHE A 147 -1.92 -12.97 -2.14
C PHE A 147 -0.89 -13.17 -3.25
N VAL A 148 -1.32 -13.39 -4.50
CA VAL A 148 -0.42 -13.54 -5.65
C VAL A 148 0.24 -12.20 -5.96
N MET A 149 -0.53 -11.10 -5.89
CA MET A 149 0.00 -9.76 -6.12
C MET A 149 0.90 -9.33 -4.99
N ILE A 150 0.52 -9.60 -3.74
CA ILE A 150 1.37 -9.32 -2.55
C ILE A 150 2.69 -10.09 -2.66
N GLU A 151 2.67 -11.37 -3.05
CA GLU A 151 3.88 -12.17 -3.27
C GLU A 151 4.75 -11.59 -4.39
N LEU A 152 4.17 -11.30 -5.56
CA LEU A 152 4.88 -10.73 -6.70
C LEU A 152 5.54 -9.41 -6.33
N LEU A 153 4.81 -8.49 -5.70
CA LEU A 153 5.30 -7.15 -5.37
C LEU A 153 6.33 -7.15 -4.22
N SER A 154 6.38 -8.22 -3.42
CA SER A 154 7.31 -8.39 -2.31
C SER A 154 8.61 -9.11 -2.69
N ARG A 155 8.78 -9.45 -3.98
CA ARG A 155 10.00 -10.09 -4.50
C ARG A 155 11.22 -9.18 -4.34
N PRO A 156 12.32 -9.66 -3.72
CA PRO A 156 13.51 -8.83 -3.47
C PRO A 156 14.21 -8.39 -4.76
N GLU A 157 14.02 -9.09 -5.87
CA GLU A 157 14.59 -8.76 -7.18
C GLU A 157 14.11 -7.42 -7.73
N TYR A 158 12.95 -6.95 -7.26
CA TYR A 158 12.39 -5.65 -7.69
C TYR A 158 12.83 -4.52 -6.77
N VAL A 159 13.50 -4.81 -5.65
CA VAL A 159 13.96 -3.81 -4.69
C VAL A 159 15.29 -3.23 -5.15
N GLY A 160 15.26 -1.97 -5.57
CA GLY A 160 16.43 -1.23 -6.05
C GLY A 160 17.20 -0.53 -4.94
N LEU A 161 18.00 0.46 -5.36
CA LEU A 161 18.76 1.32 -4.46
C LEU A 161 17.85 2.00 -3.43
N LYS A 162 18.32 2.10 -2.18
CA LYS A 162 17.59 2.68 -1.04
C LYS A 162 16.25 1.99 -0.71
N GLY A 163 16.07 0.74 -1.15
CA GLY A 163 14.85 -0.01 -0.88
C GLY A 163 13.64 0.40 -1.73
N VAL A 164 13.85 1.17 -2.81
CA VAL A 164 12.78 1.59 -3.71
C VAL A 164 12.40 0.44 -4.64
N VAL A 165 11.14 0.01 -4.62
CA VAL A 165 10.60 -1.01 -5.52
C VAL A 165 10.50 -0.44 -6.94
N ASN A 166 11.10 -1.15 -7.88
CA ASN A 166 10.92 -0.91 -9.31
C ASN A 166 9.59 -1.50 -9.77
N ILE A 167 8.53 -0.71 -9.66
CA ILE A 167 7.14 -1.11 -9.94
C ILE A 167 6.90 -1.45 -11.43
N ASP A 168 7.75 -0.96 -12.34
CA ASP A 168 7.55 -1.17 -13.78
C ASP A 168 7.63 -2.66 -14.16
N ILE A 169 8.48 -3.42 -13.48
CA ILE A 169 8.66 -4.85 -13.75
C ILE A 169 7.39 -5.64 -13.40
N PRO A 170 6.87 -5.63 -12.16
CA PRO A 170 5.64 -6.33 -11.82
C PRO A 170 4.43 -5.82 -12.62
N VAL A 171 4.33 -4.52 -12.92
CA VAL A 171 3.26 -3.99 -13.77
C VAL A 171 3.30 -4.59 -15.18
N LYS A 172 4.48 -4.74 -15.79
CA LYS A 172 4.61 -5.37 -17.10
C LYS A 172 4.27 -6.87 -17.05
N PHE A 173 4.58 -7.57 -15.96
CA PHE A 173 4.13 -8.96 -15.75
C PHE A 173 2.60 -9.05 -15.66
N ILE A 174 1.97 -8.21 -14.84
CA ILE A 174 0.50 -8.18 -14.66
C ILE A 174 -0.21 -7.89 -16.00
N ARG A 175 0.39 -7.05 -16.85
CA ARG A 175 -0.14 -6.72 -18.19
C ARG A 175 0.16 -7.79 -19.25
N GLY A 176 0.95 -8.81 -18.93
CA GLY A 176 1.39 -9.83 -19.88
C GLY A 176 2.36 -9.31 -20.95
N GLU A 177 3.01 -8.17 -20.72
CA GLU A 177 3.99 -7.59 -21.64
C GLU A 177 5.31 -8.37 -21.64
N ILE A 178 5.62 -9.02 -20.51
CA ILE A 178 6.78 -9.90 -20.33
C ILE A 178 6.35 -11.17 -19.58
N PRO A 179 6.99 -12.33 -19.82
CA PRO A 179 6.68 -13.57 -19.11
C PRO A 179 7.32 -13.60 -17.73
N ASP A 180 6.61 -14.07 -16.70
CA ASP A 180 7.22 -14.31 -15.38
C ASP A 180 8.24 -15.45 -15.49
N SER A 181 9.52 -15.09 -15.57
CA SER A 181 10.61 -16.04 -15.80
C SER A 181 10.88 -16.96 -14.61
N ILE A 182 10.30 -16.70 -13.43
CA ILE A 182 10.52 -17.50 -12.21
C ILE A 182 9.54 -18.68 -12.14
N THR A 183 8.30 -18.52 -12.62
CA THR A 183 7.33 -19.64 -12.66
C THR A 183 7.68 -20.71 -13.71
N GLN A 184 8.54 -20.40 -14.68
CA GLN A 184 9.01 -21.35 -15.69
C GLN A 184 10.16 -22.26 -15.23
N GLU A 185 10.90 -21.90 -14.17
CA GLU A 185 11.96 -22.78 -13.64
C GLU A 185 11.42 -23.83 -12.65
N MET A 186 10.17 -23.69 -12.22
CA MET A 186 9.48 -24.62 -11.31
C MET A 186 8.44 -25.53 -12.01
N SER A 187 8.30 -25.44 -13.33
CA SER A 187 7.38 -26.25 -14.14
C SER A 187 8.07 -27.40 -14.87
#